data_AF-A0A973N1T2-F1
#
_entry.id   AF-A0A973N1T2-F1
#
_cell.length_a   1.000
_cell.length_b   1.000
_cell.length_c   1.000
_cell.angle_alpha   90.00
_cell.angle_beta   90.00
_cell.angle_gamma   90.00
#
_symmetry.space_group_name_H-M   'P 1'
#
loop_
_entity.id
_entity.type
_entity.pdbx_description
1 polymer ?
#
loop_
_entity_poly.entity_id
_entity_poly.type
_entity_poly.pdbx_seq_one_letter_code
_entity_poly.pdbx_strand_id
1 'polypeptide(L)'
;MDGRDKPGRDGAWGWSRRLLSALALSFVLAIIGFVGWVYFLGPLPLDEARRVSTTIVDRNGKLLRAYAMADGRWRLPVDAKSDVDPTYLKLLFAYEDQRFYTHNGLDPLAPGRAALQLATRG
;
A
#
# COMPACT_ATOMS: atom_id res chain seq x y z
N MET A 1 52.98 -42.83 -3.48
CA MET A 1 51.61 -42.83 -4.02
C MET A 1 50.84 -41.78 -3.23
N ASP A 2 50.31 -40.79 -3.96
CA ASP A 2 49.91 -39.45 -3.48
C ASP A 2 48.65 -39.51 -2.59
N GLY A 3 48.81 -39.14 -1.31
CA GLY A 3 47.72 -38.96 -0.36
C GLY A 3 47.26 -37.51 -0.36
N ARG A 4 46.33 -37.16 -1.24
CA ARG A 4 45.62 -35.87 -1.19
C ARG A 4 44.22 -36.08 -0.63
N ASP A 5 44.12 -36.02 0.69
CA ASP A 5 42.87 -35.79 1.38
C ASP A 5 42.33 -34.41 0.99
N LYS A 6 41.13 -34.39 0.40
CA LYS A 6 40.40 -33.14 0.13
C LYS A 6 39.71 -32.70 1.42
N PRO A 7 39.88 -31.45 1.89
CA PRO A 7 39.17 -31.00 3.08
C PRO A 7 37.67 -30.89 2.77
N GLY A 8 36.85 -31.56 3.61
CA GLY A 8 35.39 -31.57 3.53
C GLY A 8 34.80 -30.17 3.59
N ARG A 9 34.02 -29.82 2.56
CA ARG A 9 33.26 -28.57 2.43
C ARG A 9 31.86 -28.66 3.07
N ASP A 10 31.65 -29.69 3.88
CA ASP A 10 30.34 -30.22 4.24
C ASP A 10 29.72 -29.42 5.40
N GLY A 11 30.56 -28.93 6.32
CA GLY A 11 30.13 -28.19 7.51
C GLY A 11 29.60 -26.78 7.20
N ALA A 12 30.23 -26.05 6.27
CA ALA A 12 29.82 -24.70 5.90
C ALA A 12 28.48 -24.68 5.14
N TRP A 13 28.19 -25.74 4.36
CA TRP A 13 26.92 -25.89 3.65
C TRP A 13 25.75 -26.18 4.61
N GLY A 14 25.97 -27.03 5.62
CA GLY A 14 24.93 -27.32 6.62
C GLY A 14 24.54 -26.09 7.45
N TRP A 15 25.50 -25.25 7.80
CA TRP A 15 25.27 -24.01 8.57
C TRP A 15 24.57 -22.93 7.74
N SER A 16 24.98 -22.74 6.48
CA SER A 16 24.30 -21.79 5.59
C SER A 16 22.85 -22.18 5.33
N ARG A 17 22.55 -23.47 5.15
CA ARG A 17 21.16 -23.96 5.01
C ARG A 17 20.32 -23.70 6.25
N ARG A 18 20.86 -23.95 7.45
CA ARG A 18 20.15 -23.70 8.73
C ARG A 18 19.86 -22.22 8.94
N LEU A 19 20.82 -21.35 8.62
CA LEU A 19 20.63 -19.89 8.68
C LEU A 19 19.58 -19.41 7.69
N LEU A 20 19.62 -19.89 6.44
CA LEU A 20 18.60 -19.57 5.43
C LEU A 20 17.21 -20.04 5.85
N SER A 21 17.08 -21.24 6.40
CA SER A 21 15.81 -21.76 6.92
C SER A 21 15.29 -20.93 8.10
N ALA A 22 16.17 -20.51 9.02
CA ALA A 22 15.79 -19.67 10.15
C ALA A 22 15.33 -18.27 9.71
N LEU A 23 16.02 -17.66 8.74
CA LEU A 23 15.63 -16.38 8.15
C LEU A 23 14.29 -16.47 7.42
N ALA A 24 14.09 -17.52 6.62
CA ALA A 24 12.82 -17.76 5.94
C ALA A 24 11.66 -17.93 6.95
N LEU A 25 11.87 -18.70 8.02
CA LEU A 25 10.88 -18.88 9.08
C LEU A 25 10.57 -17.56 9.79
N SER A 26 11.59 -16.77 10.14
CA SER A 26 11.41 -15.45 10.76
C SER A 26 10.61 -14.50 9.87
N PHE A 27 10.86 -14.52 8.55
CA PHE A 27 10.14 -13.70 7.59
C PHE A 27 8.66 -14.11 7.50
N VAL A 28 8.37 -15.41 7.45
CA VAL A 28 7.00 -15.93 7.47
C VAL A 28 6.27 -15.54 8.75
N LEU A 29 6.93 -15.68 9.91
CA LEU A 29 6.35 -15.28 11.20
C LEU A 29 6.08 -13.75 11.26
N ALA A 30 6.97 -12.94 10.67
CA ALA A 30 6.76 -11.50 10.57
C ALA A 30 5.54 -11.15 9.69
N ILE A 31 5.37 -11.84 8.54
CA ILE A 31 4.18 -11.66 7.69
C ILE A 31 2.91 -12.06 8.45
N ILE A 32 2.91 -13.21 9.11
CA ILE A 32 1.75 -13.67 9.89
C ILE A 32 1.42 -12.66 11.00
N GLY A 33 2.44 -12.21 11.73
CA GLY A 33 2.28 -11.18 12.76
C GLY A 33 1.73 -9.87 12.19
N PHE A 34 2.23 -9.42 11.04
CA PHE A 34 1.75 -8.23 10.36
C PHE A 34 0.30 -8.36 9.89
N VAL A 35 -0.06 -9.48 9.27
CA VAL A 35 -1.46 -9.75 8.84
C VAL A 35 -2.39 -9.82 10.05
N GLY A 36 -1.98 -10.50 11.13
CA GLY A 36 -2.73 -10.55 12.37
C GLY A 36 -2.91 -9.18 13.01
N TRP A 37 -1.87 -8.36 13.01
CA TRP A 37 -1.92 -6.97 13.47
C TRP A 37 -2.89 -6.13 12.65
N VAL A 38 -2.83 -6.20 11.31
CA VAL A 38 -3.74 -5.48 10.42
C VAL A 38 -5.19 -5.91 10.66
N TYR A 39 -5.43 -7.20 10.85
CA TYR A 39 -6.77 -7.70 11.16
C TYR A 39 -7.28 -7.16 12.51
N PHE A 40 -6.40 -7.08 13.52
CA PHE A 40 -6.73 -6.54 14.84
C PHE A 40 -7.08 -5.05 14.83
N LEU A 41 -6.51 -4.27 13.90
CA LEU A 41 -6.86 -2.84 13.73
C LEU A 41 -8.32 -2.63 13.31
N GLY A 42 -8.99 -3.67 12.80
CA GLY A 42 -10.37 -3.60 12.34
C GLY A 42 -10.52 -2.87 11.00
N PRO A 43 -11.78 -2.67 10.55
CA PRO A 43 -12.05 -2.00 9.30
C PRO A 43 -11.67 -0.51 9.39
N LEU A 44 -11.18 0.04 8.28
CA LEU A 44 -10.87 1.47 8.19
C LEU A 44 -12.15 2.30 8.39
N PRO A 45 -12.18 3.30 9.31
CA PRO A 45 -13.37 4.11 9.57
C PRO A 45 -13.62 5.08 8.42
N LEU A 46 -14.29 4.60 7.37
CA LEU A 46 -14.56 5.36 6.15
C LEU A 46 -15.72 6.36 6.29
N ASP A 47 -16.48 6.31 7.38
CA ASP A 47 -17.67 7.15 7.55
C ASP A 47 -17.33 8.63 7.55
N GLU A 48 -16.23 9.02 8.19
CA GLU A 48 -15.77 10.41 8.22
C GLU A 48 -15.21 10.87 6.86
N ALA A 49 -14.56 9.97 6.12
CA ALA A 49 -14.10 10.23 4.76
C ALA A 49 -15.29 10.42 3.79
N ARG A 50 -16.40 9.74 4.04
CA ARG A 50 -17.65 9.84 3.24
C ARG A 50 -18.51 11.05 3.59
N ARG A 51 -18.21 11.79 4.66
CA ARG A 51 -18.94 13.02 4.99
C ARG A 51 -18.64 14.10 3.96
N VAL A 52 -19.71 14.63 3.39
CA VAL A 52 -19.71 15.71 2.39
C VAL A 52 -20.53 16.88 2.90
N SER A 53 -20.28 18.05 2.31
CA SER A 53 -21.04 19.28 2.50
C SER A 53 -22.51 19.09 2.18
N THR A 54 -23.39 19.70 2.98
CA THR A 54 -24.80 19.83 2.62
C THR A 54 -24.92 20.78 1.42
N THR A 55 -25.56 20.31 0.35
CA THR A 55 -25.80 21.08 -0.87
C THR A 55 -27.31 21.34 -1.06
N ILE A 56 -27.64 22.57 -1.44
CA ILE A 56 -28.98 22.97 -1.90
C ILE A 56 -28.89 23.07 -3.42
N VAL A 57 -29.75 22.33 -4.11
CA VAL A 57 -29.83 22.28 -5.57
C VAL A 57 -31.21 22.74 -6.04
N ASP A 58 -31.31 23.20 -7.28
CA ASP A 58 -32.59 23.47 -7.92
C ASP A 58 -33.28 22.17 -8.40
N ARG A 59 -34.45 22.31 -9.03
CA ARG A 59 -35.23 21.17 -9.56
C ARG A 59 -34.52 20.36 -10.65
N ASN A 60 -33.49 20.94 -11.28
CA ASN A 60 -32.70 20.32 -12.34
C ASN A 60 -31.33 19.85 -11.81
N GLY A 61 -31.08 19.91 -10.50
CA GLY A 61 -29.82 19.51 -9.87
C GLY A 61 -28.72 20.57 -9.92
N LYS A 62 -28.99 21.79 -10.40
CA LYS A 62 -27.98 22.86 -10.41
C LYS A 62 -27.72 23.35 -8.99
N LEU A 63 -26.45 23.41 -8.60
CA LEU A 63 -26.04 23.90 -7.28
C LEU A 63 -26.49 25.36 -7.08
N LEU A 64 -27.26 25.60 -6.01
CA LEU A 64 -27.67 26.93 -5.57
C LEU A 64 -26.83 27.41 -4.38
N ARG A 65 -26.53 26.49 -3.45
CA ARG A 65 -25.71 26.78 -2.28
C ARG A 65 -25.06 25.51 -1.74
N ALA A 66 -23.88 25.63 -1.17
CA ALA A 66 -23.30 24.58 -0.34
C ALA A 66 -22.95 25.17 1.03
N TYR A 67 -22.89 24.31 2.04
CA TYR A 67 -22.44 24.66 3.39
C TYR A 67 -21.12 23.95 3.68
N ALA A 68 -20.18 24.68 4.27
CA ALA A 68 -18.96 24.08 4.77
C ALA A 68 -19.29 23.03 5.85
N MET A 69 -18.47 21.99 5.93
CA MET A 69 -18.57 21.01 7.01
C MET A 69 -18.16 21.64 8.36
N ALA A 70 -18.37 20.90 9.44
CA ALA A 70 -18.01 21.33 10.79
C ALA A 70 -16.52 21.70 10.96
N ASP A 71 -15.65 21.15 10.10
CA ASP A 71 -14.22 21.45 10.06
C ASP A 71 -13.86 22.66 9.17
N GLY A 72 -14.86 23.37 8.66
CA GLY A 72 -14.69 24.55 7.78
C GLY A 72 -14.33 24.22 6.34
N ARG A 73 -14.15 22.94 5.99
CA ARG A 73 -13.81 22.53 4.62
C ARG A 73 -15.07 22.33 3.78
N TRP A 74 -14.92 22.60 2.49
CA TRP A 74 -15.94 22.31 1.49
C TRP A 74 -15.64 20.95 0.87
N ARG A 75 -16.62 20.05 0.90
CA ARG A 75 -16.52 18.72 0.30
C ARG A 75 -17.76 18.46 -0.53
N LEU A 76 -17.75 18.84 -1.80
CA LEU A 76 -18.91 18.62 -2.66
C LEU A 76 -19.05 17.13 -3.00
N PRO A 77 -20.28 16.59 -3.05
CA PRO A 77 -20.50 15.23 -3.52
C PRO A 77 -20.10 15.14 -4.98
N VAL A 78 -19.32 14.12 -5.32
CA VAL A 78 -18.84 13.86 -6.68
C VAL A 78 -18.72 12.35 -6.87
N ASP A 79 -19.25 11.84 -7.98
CA ASP A 79 -18.96 10.49 -8.42
C ASP A 79 -17.79 10.52 -9.41
N ALA A 80 -16.72 9.78 -9.10
CA ALA A 80 -15.51 9.79 -9.89
C ALA A 80 -15.72 9.28 -11.33
N LYS A 81 -16.75 8.46 -11.60
CA LYS A 81 -17.00 7.88 -12.92
C LYS A 81 -17.89 8.77 -13.78
N SER A 82 -18.90 9.42 -13.19
CA SER A 82 -19.84 10.26 -13.95
C SER A 82 -19.46 11.73 -14.00
N ASP A 83 -18.87 12.26 -12.92
CA ASP A 83 -18.78 13.72 -12.72
C ASP A 83 -17.37 14.27 -12.97
N VAL A 84 -16.38 13.40 -13.18
CA VAL A 84 -14.97 13.77 -13.33
C VAL A 84 -14.48 13.45 -14.74
N ASP A 85 -13.75 14.40 -15.34
CA ASP A 85 -13.14 14.20 -16.66
C ASP A 85 -12.18 12.99 -16.62
N PRO A 86 -12.35 12.00 -17.51
CA PRO A 86 -11.44 10.86 -17.61
C PRO A 86 -9.98 11.25 -17.85
N THR A 87 -9.73 12.39 -18.51
CA THR A 87 -8.39 12.94 -18.74
C THR A 87 -7.74 13.41 -17.44
N TYR A 88 -8.52 14.07 -16.57
CA TYR A 88 -8.05 14.46 -15.25
C TYR A 88 -7.67 13.22 -14.43
N LEU A 89 -8.52 12.19 -14.42
CA LEU A 89 -8.22 10.95 -13.71
C LEU A 89 -6.94 10.28 -14.22
N LYS A 90 -6.73 10.23 -15.55
CA LYS A 90 -5.49 9.69 -16.13
C LYS A 90 -4.25 10.45 -15.65
N LEU A 91 -4.32 11.79 -15.63
CA LEU A 91 -3.24 12.64 -15.14
C LEU A 91 -2.99 12.41 -13.64
N LEU A 92 -4.05 12.38 -12.84
CA LEU A 92 -3.97 12.15 -11.39
C LEU A 92 -3.29 10.83 -11.07
N PHE A 93 -3.73 9.72 -11.69
CA PHE A 93 -3.09 8.43 -11.48
C PHE A 93 -1.67 8.40 -12.02
N ALA A 94 -1.38 8.98 -13.18
CA ALA A 94 -0.01 9.02 -13.69
C ALA A 94 0.96 9.77 -12.76
N TYR A 95 0.48 10.80 -12.06
CA TYR A 95 1.30 11.63 -11.17
C TYR A 95 1.43 11.05 -9.76
N GLU A 96 0.32 10.65 -9.14
CA GLU A 96 0.29 10.21 -7.73
C GLU A 96 0.57 8.72 -7.58
N ASP A 97 -0.10 7.88 -8.37
CA ASP A 97 0.01 6.43 -8.27
C ASP A 97 -0.26 5.76 -9.62
N GLN A 98 0.80 5.61 -10.40
CA GLN A 98 0.72 5.06 -11.75
C GLN A 98 0.19 3.61 -11.76
N ARG A 99 0.32 2.89 -10.65
CA ARG A 99 -0.06 1.48 -10.52
C ARG A 99 -1.36 1.27 -9.76
N PHE A 100 -2.10 2.33 -9.48
CA PHE A 100 -3.35 2.30 -8.72
C PHE A 100 -4.30 1.15 -9.07
N TYR A 101 -4.55 0.90 -10.37
CA TYR A 101 -5.45 -0.17 -10.83
C TYR A 101 -4.86 -1.58 -10.82
N THR A 102 -3.56 -1.72 -10.55
CA THR A 102 -2.84 -3.00 -10.59
C THR A 102 -2.71 -3.65 -9.21
N HIS A 103 -3.00 -2.91 -8.14
CA HIS A 103 -2.92 -3.41 -6.77
C HIS A 103 -4.20 -3.16 -5.98
N ASN A 104 -4.44 -3.98 -4.96
CA ASN A 104 -5.63 -3.90 -4.10
C ASN A 104 -5.35 -3.04 -2.86
N GLY A 105 -4.91 -1.80 -3.08
CA GLY A 105 -4.64 -0.82 -2.01
C GLY A 105 -3.16 -0.54 -1.76
N LEU A 106 -2.35 -1.55 -1.44
CA LEU A 106 -0.90 -1.38 -1.24
C LEU A 106 -0.11 -1.98 -2.41
N ASP A 107 0.81 -1.19 -2.94
CA ASP A 107 1.72 -1.59 -4.00
C ASP A 107 2.95 -2.33 -3.43
N PRO A 108 3.12 -3.66 -3.63
CA PRO A 108 4.21 -4.42 -3.00
C PRO A 108 5.60 -4.03 -3.49
N LEU A 109 5.71 -3.45 -4.69
CA LEU A 109 6.99 -3.00 -5.24
C LEU A 109 7.44 -1.69 -4.59
N ALA A 110 6.52 -0.87 -4.09
CA ALA A 110 6.86 0.39 -3.43
C ALA A 110 7.72 0.21 -2.16
N PRO A 111 7.33 -0.59 -1.15
CA PRO A 111 8.16 -0.82 0.04
C PRO A 111 9.45 -1.58 -0.30
N GLY A 112 9.42 -2.49 -1.28
CA GLY A 112 10.64 -3.16 -1.75
C GLY A 112 11.66 -2.18 -2.32
N ARG A 113 11.22 -1.24 -3.18
CA ARG A 113 12.08 -0.16 -3.68
C ARG A 113 12.56 0.76 -2.55
N ALA A 114 11.70 1.11 -1.61
CA ALA A 114 12.06 1.95 -0.46
C ALA A 114 13.12 1.28 0.43
N ALA A 115 12.97 -0.01 0.72
CA ALA A 115 13.96 -0.77 1.49
C ALA A 115 15.32 -0.83 0.78
N LEU A 116 15.32 -1.01 -0.55
CA LEU A 116 16.55 -0.98 -1.34
C LEU A 116 17.20 0.42 -1.31
N GLN A 117 16.40 1.47 -1.45
CA GLN A 117 16.89 2.86 -1.39
C GLN A 117 17.47 3.16 -0.01
N LEU A 118 16.82 2.75 1.07
CA LEU A 118 17.33 2.89 2.43
C LEU A 118 18.67 2.17 2.60
N ALA A 119 18.79 0.94 2.09
CA ALA A 119 20.03 0.17 2.22
C ALA A 119 21.20 0.70 1.38
N THR A 120 20.91 1.38 0.26
CA THR A 120 21.93 1.82 -0.71
C THR A 120 22.25 3.31 -0.63
N ARG A 121 21.33 4.13 -0.11
CA ARG A 121 21.41 5.60 -0.08
C ARG A 121 20.99 6.21 1.26
N GLY A 122 20.58 5.39 2.22
CA GLY A 122 20.22 5.81 3.58
C GLY A 122 21.39 5.87 4.53
#